data_AF-A0A377JSX0-F1
#
_entry.id   AF-A0A377JSX0-F1
#
_cell.length_a   1.000
_cell.length_b   1.000
_cell.length_c   1.000
_cell.angle_alpha   90.00
_cell.angle_beta   90.00
_cell.angle_gamma   90.00
#
_symmetry.space_group_name_H-M   'P 1'
#
loop_
_entity.id
_entity.type
_entity.pdbx_description
1 polymer ?
#
loop_
_entity_poly.entity_id
_entity_poly.type
_entity_poly.pdbx_seq_one_letter_code
_entity_poly.pdbx_strand_id
1 'polypeptide(L)'
;MKNNPFSLKLSQRDIAGILNIDTKTLYNWRKNKKELYAVVMLGFKFKEILSTQQNLTKELEFIESQVLSQTRLNSAPPPPAVAMRQQRSKRK
;
A
#
# COMPACT_ATOMS: atom_id res chain seq x y z
N MET A 1 2.84 -15.52 -13.56
CA MET A 1 3.86 -14.82 -12.76
C MET A 1 3.14 -13.71 -12.01
N LYS A 2 3.05 -13.80 -10.69
CA LYS A 2 2.30 -12.84 -9.87
C LYS A 2 3.15 -11.56 -9.76
N ASN A 3 2.67 -10.47 -10.35
CA ASN A 3 3.30 -9.15 -10.21
C ASN A 3 3.18 -8.76 -8.74
N ASN A 4 4.30 -8.66 -8.04
CA ASN A 4 4.33 -8.10 -6.71
C ASN A 4 3.87 -6.64 -6.83
N PRO A 5 2.71 -6.24 -6.26
CA PRO A 5 2.20 -4.87 -6.41
C PRO A 5 3.13 -3.82 -5.77
N PHE A 6 4.13 -4.27 -5.02
CA PHE A 6 5.06 -3.44 -4.26
C PHE A 6 6.43 -3.25 -4.92
N SER A 7 6.74 -3.96 -6.02
CA SER A 7 8.03 -3.76 -6.69
C SER A 7 7.92 -2.77 -7.84
N LEU A 8 8.33 -1.52 -7.60
CA LEU A 8 8.68 -0.61 -8.68
C LEU A 8 10.04 -1.05 -9.24
N LYS A 9 10.03 -2.08 -10.10
CA LYS A 9 11.21 -2.51 -10.85
C LYS A 9 11.57 -1.46 -11.90
N LEU A 10 12.27 -0.41 -11.48
CA LEU A 10 12.84 0.56 -12.39
C LEU A 10 13.91 -0.11 -13.25
N SER A 11 13.76 -0.01 -14.57
CA SER A 11 14.79 -0.45 -15.51
C SER A 11 15.96 0.53 -15.50
N GLN A 12 17.10 0.10 -16.08
CA GLN A 12 18.25 0.99 -16.26
C GLN A 12 17.92 2.24 -17.09
N ARG A 13 16.95 2.13 -18.02
CA ARG A 13 16.44 3.27 -18.81
C ARG A 13 15.63 4.23 -17.94
N ASP A 14 14.78 3.71 -17.07
CA ASP A 14 13.95 4.55 -16.19
C ASP A 14 14.82 5.33 -15.22
N ILE A 15 15.82 4.67 -14.62
CA ILE A 15 16.79 5.32 -13.74
C ILE A 15 17.55 6.42 -14.48
N ALA A 16 18.02 6.14 -15.71
CA ALA A 16 18.71 7.12 -16.53
C ALA A 16 17.80 8.33 -16.87
N GLY A 17 16.53 8.07 -17.20
CA GLY A 17 15.52 9.11 -17.43
C GLY A 17 15.27 9.98 -16.20
N ILE A 18 15.12 9.36 -15.01
CA ILE A 18 14.93 10.09 -13.73
C ILE A 18 16.13 10.98 -13.40
N LEU A 19 17.34 10.49 -13.66
CA LEU A 19 18.57 11.25 -13.43
C LEU A 19 18.89 12.26 -14.56
N ASN A 20 18.10 12.27 -15.63
CA ASN A 20 18.34 13.04 -16.85
C ASN A 20 19.76 12.83 -17.42
N ILE A 21 20.16 11.56 -17.54
CA ILE A 21 21.44 11.15 -18.13
C ILE A 21 21.23 10.05 -19.17
N ASP A 22 22.24 9.82 -20.00
CA ASP A 22 22.26 8.66 -20.88
C ASP A 22 22.45 7.36 -20.10
N THR A 23 21.86 6.27 -20.62
CA THR A 23 22.08 4.91 -20.10
C THR A 23 23.57 4.50 -20.15
N LYS A 24 24.32 5.00 -21.13
CA LYS A 24 25.78 4.81 -21.24
C LYS A 24 26.52 5.45 -20.07
N THR A 25 26.08 6.62 -19.59
CA THR A 25 26.68 7.28 -18.42
C THR A 25 26.51 6.41 -17.19
N LEU A 26 25.33 5.82 -16.99
CA LEU A 26 25.07 4.90 -15.89
C LEU A 26 25.92 3.62 -15.98
N TYR A 27 26.15 3.09 -17.19
CA TYR A 27 27.09 1.98 -17.41
C TYR A 27 28.54 2.38 -17.06
N ASN A 28 28.97 3.57 -17.47
CA ASN A 28 30.30 4.10 -17.15
C ASN A 28 30.48 4.30 -15.64
N TRP A 29 29.45 4.70 -14.91
CA TRP A 29 29.51 4.77 -13.46
C TRP A 29 29.69 3.40 -12.83
N ARG A 30 28.91 2.39 -13.28
CA ARG A 30 29.07 1.01 -12.80
C ARG A 30 30.49 0.48 -13.02
N LYS A 31 31.12 0.83 -14.13
CA LYS A 31 32.48 0.37 -14.48
C LYS A 31 33.57 1.16 -13.75
N ASN A 32 33.51 2.48 -13.81
CA ASN A 32 34.62 3.38 -13.48
C ASN A 32 34.40 4.21 -12.21
N LYS A 33 33.15 4.32 -11.71
CA LYS A 33 32.78 5.10 -10.51
C LYS A 33 31.85 4.26 -9.62
N LYS A 34 32.36 3.11 -9.16
CA LYS A 34 31.57 2.08 -8.47
C LYS A 34 30.84 2.60 -7.23
N GLU A 35 31.50 3.42 -6.41
CA GLU A 35 30.89 4.02 -5.22
C GLU A 35 29.74 4.96 -5.56
N LEU A 36 29.90 5.81 -6.58
CA LEU A 36 28.82 6.68 -7.08
C LEU A 36 27.63 5.84 -7.54
N TYR A 37 27.89 4.81 -8.36
CA TYR A 37 26.85 3.91 -8.82
C TYR A 37 26.12 3.22 -7.64
N ALA A 38 26.86 2.73 -6.65
CA ALA A 38 26.32 2.06 -5.48
C ALA A 38 25.39 2.98 -4.66
N VAL A 39 25.84 4.20 -4.35
CA VAL A 39 25.03 5.20 -3.61
C VAL A 39 23.75 5.54 -4.36
N VAL A 40 23.85 5.78 -5.68
CA VAL A 40 22.69 6.09 -6.52
C VAL A 40 21.69 4.93 -6.54
N MET A 41 22.15 3.70 -6.79
CA MET A 41 21.27 2.51 -6.79
C MET A 41 20.62 2.28 -5.43
N LEU A 42 21.36 2.51 -4.33
CA LEU A 42 20.83 2.39 -2.98
C LEU A 42 19.69 3.39 -2.73
N GLY A 43 19.82 4.62 -3.23
CA GLY A 43 18.75 5.63 -3.15
C GLY A 43 17.44 5.20 -3.83
N PHE A 44 17.52 4.55 -5.00
CA PHE A 44 16.34 4.02 -5.69
C PHE A 44 15.71 2.85 -4.92
N LYS A 45 16.52 1.92 -4.43
CA LYS A 45 16.04 0.79 -3.62
C LYS A 45 15.40 1.26 -2.32
N PHE A 46 15.96 2.29 -1.69
CA PHE A 46 15.40 2.90 -0.49
C PHE A 46 14.00 3.47 -0.75
N LYS A 47 13.81 4.20 -1.86
CA LYS A 47 12.49 4.72 -2.26
C LYS A 47 11.46 3.59 -2.49
N GLU A 48 11.87 2.50 -3.12
CA GLU A 48 11.01 1.33 -3.34
C GLU A 48 10.56 0.70 -2.01
N ILE A 49 11.49 0.47 -1.09
CA ILE A 49 11.20 -0.08 0.24
C ILE A 49 10.29 0.87 1.03
N LEU A 50 10.59 2.17 1.02
CA LEU A 50 9.79 3.17 1.75
C LEU A 50 8.35 3.23 1.23
N SER A 51 8.15 3.23 -0.09
CA SER A 51 6.82 3.20 -0.69
C SER A 51 6.07 1.92 -0.35
N THR A 52 6.76 0.78 -0.34
CA THR A 52 6.17 -0.51 0.05
C THR A 52 5.70 -0.47 1.50
N GLN A 53 6.56 0.00 2.40
CA GLN A 53 6.24 0.10 3.83
C GLN A 53 5.02 0.99 4.07
N GLN A 54 4.96 2.15 3.42
CA GLN A 54 3.81 3.06 3.52
C GLN A 54 2.49 2.42 3.07
N ASN A 55 2.51 1.63 1.99
CA ASN A 55 1.32 0.93 1.52
C ASN A 55 0.88 -0.17 2.50
N LEU A 56 1.84 -0.94 3.03
CA LEU A 56 1.56 -1.96 4.05
C LEU A 56 0.96 -1.34 5.32
N THR A 57 1.49 -0.20 5.78
CA THR A 57 0.93 0.51 6.94
C THR A 57 -0.52 0.93 6.70
N LYS A 58 -0.83 1.50 5.53
CA LYS A 58 -2.21 1.87 5.17
C LYS A 58 -3.15 0.66 5.11
N GLU A 59 -2.66 -0.47 4.60
CA GLU A 59 -3.43 -1.71 4.56
C GLU A 59 -3.74 -2.23 5.96
N LEU A 60 -2.77 -2.17 6.88
CA LEU A 60 -2.97 -2.51 8.29
C LEU A 60 -4.01 -1.62 8.96
N GLU A 61 -3.92 -0.29 8.80
CA GLU A 61 -4.90 0.68 9.33
C GLU A 61 -6.31 0.43 8.79
N PHE A 62 -6.41 0.09 7.50
CA PHE A 62 -7.69 -0.25 6.88
C PHE A 62 -8.30 -1.52 7.49
N ILE A 63 -7.50 -2.58 7.65
CA ILE A 63 -7.96 -3.84 8.26
C ILE A 63 -8.41 -3.60 9.70
N GLU A 64 -7.63 -2.86 10.49
CA GLU A 64 -7.99 -2.49 11.86
C GLU A 64 -9.35 -1.78 11.91
N SER A 65 -9.57 -0.79 11.03
CA SER A 65 -10.82 -0.04 10.93
C SER A 65 -12.01 -0.94 10.58
N GLN A 66 -11.84 -1.92 9.68
CA GLN A 66 -12.89 -2.89 9.33
C GLN A 66 -13.24 -3.81 10.51
N VAL A 67 -12.24 -4.28 11.27
CA VAL A 67 -12.48 -5.14 12.43
C VAL A 67 -13.19 -4.36 13.55
N LEU A 68 -12.80 -3.10 13.79
CA LEU A 68 -13.45 -2.24 14.79
C LEU A 68 -14.89 -1.87 14.41
N SER A 69 -15.20 -1.70 13.13
CA SER A 69 -16.58 -1.44 12.70
C SER A 69 -17.46 -2.69 12.82
N GLN A 70 -16.94 -3.85 12.45
CA GLN A 70 -17.66 -5.13 12.56
C GLN A 70 -17.97 -5.50 14.02
N THR A 71 -17.02 -5.30 14.94
CA THR A 71 -17.22 -5.57 16.37
C THR A 71 -18.31 -4.66 16.97
N ARG A 72 -18.38 -3.39 16.55
CA ARG A 72 -19.46 -2.48 16.98
C ARG A 72 -20.84 -2.94 16.51
N LEU A 73 -20.97 -3.40 15.26
CA LEU A 73 -22.25 -3.90 14.72
C LEU A 73 -22.70 -5.19 15.42
N ASN A 74 -21.77 -6.08 15.77
CA ASN A 74 -22.09 -7.34 16.44
C ASN A 74 -22.44 -7.17 17.93
N SER A 75 -22.15 -6.01 18.51
CA SER A 75 -22.46 -5.66 19.92
C SER A 75 -23.79 -4.92 20.10
N ALA A 76 -24.49 -4.57 19.01
CA ALA A 76 -25.79 -3.93 19.09
C ALA A 76 -26.80 -4.91 19.72
N PRO A 77 -27.41 -4.58 20.88
CA PRO A 77 -28.40 -5.45 21.49
C PRO A 77 -29.56 -5.65 20.50
N PRO A 78 -30.13 -6.86 20.41
CA PRO A 78 -31.26 -7.10 19.52
C PRO A 78 -32.34 -6.06 19.80
N PRO A 79 -32.97 -5.47 18.76
CA PRO A 79 -34.00 -4.46 18.95
C PRO A 79 -35.04 -5.01 19.93
N PRO A 80 -35.42 -4.25 20.96
CA PRO A 80 -36.30 -4.76 22.00
C PRO A 80 -37.56 -5.33 21.34
N ALA A 81 -37.83 -6.61 21.60
CA ALA A 81 -38.92 -7.40 21.00
C ALA A 81 -40.31 -6.75 21.12
N VAL A 82 -40.42 -5.71 21.94
CA VAL A 82 -41.61 -4.90 22.20
C VAL A 82 -42.06 -4.09 20.95
N ALA A 83 -41.15 -3.75 20.03
CA ALA A 83 -41.51 -2.93 18.86
C ALA A 83 -42.40 -3.65 17.83
N MET A 84 -42.35 -4.99 17.74
CA MET A 84 -43.20 -5.75 16.80
C MET A 84 -44.65 -5.93 17.27
N ARG A 85 -44.96 -5.69 18.55
CA ARG A 85 -46.31 -5.96 19.09
C ARG A 85 -47.32 -4.83 18.79
N GLN A 86 -46.86 -3.63 18.44
CA GLN A 86 -47.75 -2.47 18.20
C GLN A 86 -48.28 -2.37 16.76
N GLN A 87 -47.69 -3.08 15.79
CA GLN A 87 -48.17 -3.04 14.39
C GLN A 87 -49.28 -4.07 14.09
N ARG A 88 -49.46 -5.10 14.94
CA ARG A 88 -50.52 -6.11 14.76
C ARG A 88 -51.89 -5.69 15.32
N SER A 89 -51.94 -4.67 16.18
CA SER A 89 -53.18 -4.21 16.82
C SER A 89 -53.97 -3.16 16.01
N LYS A 90 -53.42 -2.61 14.93
CA LYS A 90 -54.11 -1.65 14.04
C LYS A 90 -54.69 -2.27 12.77
N ARG A 91 -54.74 -3.61 12.68
CA ARG A 91 -55.29 -4.36 11.54
C ARG A 91 -56.57 -5.13 11.87
N LYS A 92 -57.25 -4.81 12.97
CA LYS A 92 -58.59 -5.32 13.28
C LYS A 92 -59.62 -4.22 13.10
#